data_AF-A0A1Q6K2A4-F1
#
_entry.id   AF-A0A1Q6K2A4-F1
#
_cell.length_a   1.000
_cell.length_b   1.000
_cell.length_c   1.000
_cell.angle_alpha   90.00
_cell.angle_beta   90.00
_cell.angle_gamma   90.00
#
_symmetry.space_group_name_H-M   'P 1'
#
loop_
_entity.id
_entity.type
_entity.pdbx_description
1 polymer ?
#
loop_
_entity_poly.entity_id
_entity_poly.type
_entity_poly.pdbx_seq_one_letter_code
_entity_poly.pdbx_strand_id
1 'polypeptide(L)'
;MKCQNCARKEANVKYTQIINGVKKEMNLCEDCAKELGIGRELNFNMSMNLPSFLGGFFDEYNMDSFIPTIGAIREEGCNTCGTTYNEFANTGLFGCMDCYDIFADRLDPILRNIQGSNRHVGRKAKSLDKSIVKNMEAKKKELEKNKEAKKENRKTKESLEEELKQAIREERYEDAAKLRDEIKKMNGDK
;
A
#
# COMPACT_ATOMS: atom_id res chain seq x y z
N MET A 1 1.19 -44.15 28.25
CA MET A 1 1.06 -42.96 29.14
C MET A 1 -0.27 -42.30 28.86
N LYS A 2 -0.94 -41.69 29.85
CA LYS A 2 -2.24 -41.01 29.63
C LYS A 2 -2.04 -39.62 29.02
N CYS A 3 -3.04 -39.16 28.27
CA CYS A 3 -3.11 -37.82 27.70
C CYS A 3 -2.98 -36.75 28.80
N GLN A 4 -2.06 -35.80 28.62
CA GLN A 4 -1.83 -34.73 29.58
C GLN A 4 -2.91 -33.65 29.58
N ASN A 5 -3.78 -33.60 28.56
CA ASN A 5 -4.90 -32.66 28.51
C ASN A 5 -6.15 -33.23 29.21
N CYS A 6 -6.63 -34.40 28.77
CA CYS A 6 -7.89 -34.95 29.28
C CYS A 6 -7.73 -36.02 30.37
N ALA A 7 -6.53 -36.59 30.56
CA ALA A 7 -6.24 -37.70 31.49
C ALA A 7 -7.14 -38.96 31.38
N ARG A 8 -7.99 -39.04 30.35
CA ARG A 8 -8.98 -40.12 30.16
C ARG A 8 -8.50 -41.19 29.19
N LYS A 9 -7.75 -40.79 28.15
CA LYS A 9 -7.29 -41.67 27.06
C LYS A 9 -5.77 -41.82 27.05
N GLU A 10 -5.27 -42.85 26.38
CA GLU A 10 -3.84 -43.00 26.15
C GLU A 10 -3.32 -41.92 25.20
N ALA A 11 -2.12 -41.43 25.46
CA ALA A 11 -1.44 -40.48 24.61
C ALA A 11 -0.82 -41.20 23.41
N ASN A 12 -1.26 -40.85 22.22
CA ASN A 12 -0.76 -41.37 20.94
C ASN A 12 -0.15 -40.27 20.04
N VAL A 13 -0.20 -39.00 20.47
CA VAL A 13 0.36 -37.84 19.74
C VAL A 13 1.36 -37.10 20.63
N LYS A 14 2.56 -36.83 20.12
CA LYS A 14 3.57 -35.99 20.78
C LYS A 14 3.59 -34.59 20.15
N TYR A 15 3.25 -33.57 20.94
CA TYR A 15 3.31 -32.17 20.52
C TYR A 15 4.55 -31.48 21.09
N THR A 16 5.20 -30.66 20.28
CA THR A 16 6.39 -29.88 20.66
C THR A 16 6.24 -28.47 20.11
N GLN A 17 6.26 -27.48 21.00
CA GLN A 17 6.21 -26.06 20.65
C GLN A 17 7.48 -25.36 21.12
N ILE A 18 8.06 -24.52 20.26
CA ILE A 18 9.22 -23.69 20.59
C ILE A 18 8.76 -22.24 20.53
N ILE A 19 8.71 -21.58 21.68
CA ILE A 19 8.40 -20.14 21.79
C ILE A 19 9.60 -19.48 22.46
N ASN A 20 10.19 -18.46 21.81
CA ASN A 20 11.35 -17.72 22.31
C ASN A 20 12.53 -18.62 22.75
N GLY A 21 12.76 -19.71 22.01
CA GLY A 21 13.82 -20.69 22.30
C GLY A 21 13.50 -21.68 23.42
N VAL A 22 12.39 -21.53 24.13
CA VAL A 22 11.96 -22.48 25.17
C VAL A 22 11.09 -23.56 24.54
N LYS A 23 11.55 -24.81 24.66
CA LYS A 23 10.85 -26.00 24.14
C LYS A 23 9.84 -26.50 25.18
N LYS A 24 8.56 -26.52 24.84
CA LYS A 24 7.50 -27.20 25.60
C LYS A 24 7.06 -28.45 24.85
N GLU A 25 7.11 -29.60 25.52
CA GLU A 25 6.66 -30.88 24.99
C GLU A 25 5.45 -31.38 25.78
N MET A 26 4.46 -31.93 25.08
CA MET A 26 3.30 -32.57 25.71
C MET A 26 2.83 -33.81 24.94
N ASN A 27 2.29 -34.78 25.68
CA ASN A 27 1.76 -36.02 25.15
C ASN A 27 0.23 -36.01 25.22
N LEU A 28 -0.43 -36.08 24.06
CA LEU A 28 -1.87 -35.91 23.89
C LEU A 28 -2.49 -37.16 23.27
N CYS A 29 -3.80 -37.36 23.50
CA CYS A 29 -4.60 -38.28 22.71
C CYS A 29 -5.06 -37.60 21.42
N GLU A 30 -5.46 -38.41 20.43
CA GLU A 30 -5.87 -37.95 19.10
C GLU A 30 -6.96 -36.89 19.12
N ASP A 31 -7.97 -37.04 19.98
CA ASP A 31 -9.06 -36.07 20.09
C ASP A 31 -8.57 -34.72 20.62
N CYS A 32 -7.76 -34.72 21.68
CA CYS A 32 -7.21 -33.49 22.25
C CYS A 32 -6.21 -32.83 21.28
N ALA A 33 -5.47 -33.62 20.49
CA ALA A 33 -4.64 -33.07 19.43
C ALA A 33 -5.50 -32.36 18.36
N LYS A 34 -6.60 -32.97 17.91
CA LYS A 34 -7.54 -32.38 16.95
C LYS A 34 -8.25 -31.13 17.48
N GLU A 35 -8.67 -31.13 18.74
CA GLU A 35 -9.26 -29.97 19.42
C GLU A 35 -8.28 -28.80 19.49
N LEU A 36 -7.01 -29.09 19.79
CA LEU A 36 -5.92 -28.10 19.79
C LEU A 36 -5.46 -27.71 18.37
N GLY A 37 -6.08 -28.26 17.32
CA GLY A 37 -5.73 -27.99 15.92
C GLY A 37 -4.41 -28.62 15.46
N ILE A 38 -3.83 -29.51 16.26
CA ILE A 38 -2.56 -30.20 16.02
C ILE A 38 -2.86 -31.46 15.19
N GLY A 39 -2.34 -31.52 13.96
CA GLY A 39 -2.56 -32.68 13.07
C GLY A 39 -3.64 -32.47 12.00
N ARG A 40 -4.20 -31.27 11.90
CA ARG A 40 -4.64 -30.82 10.57
C ARG A 40 -3.35 -30.60 9.79
N GLU A 41 -3.18 -31.34 8.70
CA GLU A 41 -2.31 -30.86 7.64
C GLU A 41 -2.56 -29.36 7.48
N LEU A 42 -1.53 -28.59 7.16
CA LEU A 42 -1.63 -27.21 6.71
C LEU A 42 -2.41 -27.16 5.37
N ASN A 43 -3.63 -27.68 5.39
CA ASN A 43 -4.68 -27.40 4.45
C ASN A 43 -4.94 -25.92 4.65
N PHE A 44 -4.31 -25.11 3.80
CA PHE A 44 -4.67 -23.75 3.42
C PHE A 44 -6.11 -23.66 2.86
N ASN A 45 -6.98 -24.56 3.28
CA ASN A 45 -8.41 -24.60 3.06
C ASN A 45 -9.13 -24.38 4.39
N MET A 46 -8.55 -23.54 5.24
CA MET A 46 -9.34 -22.78 6.18
C MET A 46 -10.26 -21.92 5.31
N SER A 47 -11.58 -22.07 5.50
CA SER A 47 -12.50 -20.95 5.30
C SER A 47 -12.03 -19.85 6.25
N MET A 48 -10.96 -19.17 5.87
CA MET A 48 -10.39 -18.05 6.59
C MET A 48 -11.48 -17.01 6.56
N ASN A 49 -12.14 -16.79 7.70
CA ASN A 49 -12.75 -15.50 7.93
C ASN A 49 -11.58 -14.51 8.05
N LEU A 50 -11.05 -14.13 6.88
CA LEU A 50 -9.95 -13.18 6.72
C LEU A 50 -10.21 -11.90 7.52
N PRO A 51 -11.45 -11.36 7.58
CA PRO A 51 -11.83 -10.33 8.53
C PRO A 51 -11.41 -10.60 9.98
N SER A 52 -11.77 -11.76 10.54
CA SER A 52 -11.44 -12.12 11.94
C SER A 52 -9.94 -12.36 12.18
N PHE A 53 -9.24 -12.93 11.19
CA PHE A 53 -7.79 -13.15 11.27
C PHE A 53 -7.02 -11.82 11.23
N LEU A 54 -7.39 -10.94 10.30
CA LEU A 54 -6.79 -9.63 10.16
C LEU A 54 -7.06 -8.80 11.41
N GLY A 55 -8.27 -8.83 11.95
CA GLY A 55 -8.60 -8.03 13.14
C GLY A 55 -7.69 -8.30 14.33
N GLY A 56 -7.46 -9.58 14.66
CA GLY A 56 -6.53 -9.95 15.73
C GLY A 56 -5.07 -9.58 15.46
N PHE A 57 -4.65 -9.55 14.19
CA PHE A 57 -3.32 -9.10 13.81
C PHE A 57 -3.18 -7.58 13.97
N PHE A 58 -4.16 -6.80 13.48
CA PHE A 58 -4.14 -5.34 13.58
C PHE A 58 -4.23 -4.87 15.04
N ASP A 59 -4.92 -5.58 15.92
CA ASP A 59 -4.99 -5.26 17.36
C ASP A 59 -3.60 -5.31 18.03
N GLU A 60 -2.75 -6.26 17.63
CA GLU A 60 -1.34 -6.35 18.10
C GLU A 60 -0.49 -5.14 17.66
N TYR A 61 -0.79 -4.54 16.50
CA TYR A 61 -0.13 -3.30 16.04
C TYR A 61 -0.78 -2.01 16.59
N ASN A 62 -1.97 -2.08 17.19
CA ASN A 62 -2.59 -0.95 17.89
C ASN A 62 -2.08 -0.81 19.34
N MET A 63 -1.35 -1.80 19.85
CA MET A 63 -0.70 -1.80 21.18
C MET A 63 0.55 -0.90 21.30
N ASP A 64 0.85 -0.03 20.32
CA ASP A 64 1.86 1.02 20.44
C ASP A 64 1.31 2.36 20.97
N SER A 65 0.05 2.41 21.45
CA SER A 65 -0.52 3.60 22.08
C SER A 65 -0.06 3.86 23.54
N PHE A 66 1.06 3.27 23.98
CA PHE A 66 1.70 3.56 25.27
C PHE A 66 2.65 4.80 25.23
N ILE A 67 2.34 5.81 24.40
CA ILE A 67 2.96 7.14 24.52
C ILE A 67 1.89 8.13 25.00
N PRO A 68 1.90 8.54 26.27
CA PRO A 68 0.98 9.55 26.78
C PRO A 68 1.55 10.94 26.50
N THR A 69 1.56 11.40 25.25
CA THR A 69 1.99 12.78 24.94
C THR A 69 1.22 13.37 23.75
N ILE A 70 0.27 14.25 24.12
CA ILE A 70 -0.20 15.43 23.38
C ILE A 70 -0.91 15.17 22.04
N GLY A 71 -2.23 15.36 22.10
CA GLY A 71 -3.11 15.45 20.94
C GLY A 71 -3.88 14.16 20.75
N ALA A 72 -5.12 14.12 21.25
CA ALA A 72 -6.12 13.20 20.76
C ALA A 72 -6.24 13.44 19.25
N ILE A 73 -5.50 12.67 18.46
CA ILE A 73 -5.65 12.60 17.02
C ILE A 73 -7.08 12.12 16.85
N ARG A 74 -7.95 13.04 16.45
CA ARG A 74 -9.34 12.77 16.12
C ARG A 74 -9.32 11.54 15.23
N GLU A 75 -10.09 10.53 15.62
CA GLU A 75 -10.30 9.35 14.80
C GLU A 75 -11.09 9.81 13.57
N GLU A 76 -10.37 10.32 12.56
CA GLU A 76 -10.94 10.72 11.29
C GLU A 76 -11.44 9.44 10.60
N GLY A 77 -12.73 9.19 10.76
CA GLY A 77 -13.43 8.16 10.00
C GLY A 77 -13.40 8.47 8.51
N CYS A 78 -13.66 7.46 7.70
CA CYS A 78 -13.74 7.64 6.26
C CYS A 78 -14.79 8.71 5.92
N ASN A 79 -14.42 9.74 5.16
CA ASN A 79 -15.34 10.81 4.77
C ASN A 79 -16.53 10.33 3.92
N THR A 80 -16.43 9.14 3.31
CA THR A 80 -17.45 8.59 2.42
C THR A 80 -18.41 7.63 3.13
N CYS A 81 -17.88 6.69 3.93
CA CYS A 81 -18.70 5.66 4.60
C CYS A 81 -18.74 5.76 6.13
N GLY A 82 -17.95 6.65 6.72
CA GLY A 82 -17.88 6.86 8.16
C GLY A 82 -17.07 5.83 8.95
N THR A 83 -16.67 4.71 8.34
CA THR A 83 -15.90 3.66 9.03
C THR A 83 -14.63 4.24 9.63
N THR A 84 -14.38 3.97 10.91
CA THR A 84 -13.16 4.38 11.61
C THR A 84 -12.06 3.34 11.47
N TYR A 85 -10.81 3.74 11.73
CA TYR A 85 -9.71 2.80 11.75
C TYR A 85 -9.89 1.71 12.82
N ASN A 86 -10.46 2.03 13.98
CA ASN A 86 -10.72 1.06 15.05
C ASN A 86 -11.77 0.02 14.65
N GLU A 87 -12.84 0.43 13.96
CA GLU A 87 -13.83 -0.51 13.43
C GLU A 87 -13.20 -1.45 12.40
N PHE A 88 -12.36 -0.93 11.51
CA PHE A 88 -11.57 -1.78 10.61
C PHE A 88 -10.62 -2.71 11.38
N ALA A 89 -9.89 -2.21 12.38
CA ALA A 89 -8.94 -3.01 13.14
C ALA A 89 -9.64 -4.14 13.92
N ASN A 90 -10.87 -3.94 14.37
CA ASN A 90 -11.63 -5.00 15.07
C ASN A 90 -12.32 -5.97 14.10
N THR A 91 -12.86 -5.47 13.00
CA THR A 91 -13.67 -6.28 12.07
C THR A 91 -12.87 -6.87 10.92
N GLY A 92 -11.72 -6.30 10.59
CA GLY A 92 -10.92 -6.61 9.39
C GLY A 92 -11.59 -6.21 8.06
N LEU A 93 -12.63 -5.37 8.09
CA LEU A 93 -13.42 -4.99 6.91
C LEU A 93 -13.39 -3.48 6.68
N PHE A 94 -13.16 -3.08 5.43
CA PHE A 94 -13.33 -1.70 4.99
C PHE A 94 -14.77 -1.44 4.55
N GLY A 95 -15.26 -0.21 4.74
CA GLY A 95 -16.60 0.20 4.33
C GLY A 95 -16.71 0.59 2.86
N CYS A 96 -15.71 1.28 2.29
CA CYS A 96 -15.69 1.69 0.89
C CYS A 96 -14.27 1.72 0.31
N MET A 97 -14.14 2.09 -0.98
CA MET A 97 -12.84 2.17 -1.66
C MET A 97 -11.90 3.23 -1.05
N ASP A 98 -12.45 4.37 -0.62
CA ASP A 98 -11.66 5.49 -0.10
C ASP A 98 -10.99 5.16 1.24
N CYS A 99 -11.47 4.13 1.94
CA CYS A 99 -10.85 3.64 3.17
C CYS A 99 -9.40 3.18 2.96
N TYR A 100 -9.07 2.64 1.77
CA TYR A 100 -7.69 2.20 1.48
C TYR A 100 -6.72 3.37 1.46
N ASP A 101 -7.12 4.51 0.89
CA ASP A 101 -6.28 5.69 0.78
C ASP A 101 -6.19 6.45 2.12
N ILE A 102 -7.32 6.58 2.83
CA ILE A 102 -7.38 7.29 4.12
C ILE A 102 -6.54 6.59 5.18
N PHE A 103 -6.56 5.26 5.21
CA PHE A 103 -5.83 4.47 6.21
C PHE A 103 -4.47 3.98 5.72
N ALA A 104 -4.04 4.37 4.51
CA ALA A 104 -2.82 3.88 3.86
C ALA A 104 -1.58 3.97 4.76
N ASP A 105 -1.37 5.10 5.43
CA ASP A 105 -0.17 5.34 6.26
C ASP A 105 -0.01 4.32 7.39
N ARG A 106 -1.13 3.86 7.98
CA ARG A 106 -1.12 2.84 9.04
C ARG A 106 -1.15 1.42 8.47
N LEU A 107 -1.80 1.21 7.32
CA LEU A 107 -1.92 -0.10 6.69
C LEU A 107 -0.63 -0.56 6.02
N ASP A 108 0.09 0.36 5.39
CA ASP A 108 1.26 0.05 4.58
C ASP A 108 2.34 -0.72 5.34
N PRO A 109 2.76 -0.34 6.56
CA PRO A 109 3.72 -1.11 7.34
C PRO A 109 3.22 -2.53 7.66
N ILE A 110 1.93 -2.66 7.98
CA ILE A 110 1.32 -3.91 8.41
C ILE A 110 1.20 -4.88 7.24
N LEU A 111 0.71 -4.39 6.10
CA LEU A 111 0.67 -5.14 4.85
C LEU A 111 2.06 -5.58 4.40
N ARG A 112 3.07 -4.73 4.60
CA ARG A 112 4.47 -5.08 4.30
C ARG A 112 4.99 -6.21 5.18
N ASN A 113 4.62 -6.24 6.45
CA ASN A 113 5.02 -7.30 7.36
C ASN A 113 4.35 -8.64 7.01
N ILE A 114 3.08 -8.63 6.60
CA ILE A 114 2.34 -9.84 6.24
C ILE A 114 2.85 -10.44 4.92
N GLN A 115 2.92 -9.61 3.86
CA GLN A 115 3.17 -10.11 2.49
C GLN A 115 4.56 -9.78 1.94
N GLY A 116 5.41 -9.10 2.73
CA GLY A 116 6.77 -8.69 2.37
C GLY A 116 6.86 -7.42 1.51
N SER A 117 5.78 -7.01 0.83
CA SER A 117 5.78 -5.82 -0.03
C SER A 117 4.38 -5.27 -0.26
N ASN A 118 4.22 -3.95 -0.36
CA ASN A 118 2.91 -3.33 -0.60
C ASN A 118 2.52 -3.30 -2.09
N ARG A 119 3.44 -3.69 -2.97
CA ARG A 119 3.24 -3.66 -4.42
C ARG A 119 3.95 -4.84 -5.08
N HIS A 120 3.21 -5.58 -5.90
CA HIS A 120 3.80 -6.58 -6.77
C HIS A 120 4.50 -5.89 -7.95
N VAL A 121 5.83 -5.98 -8.00
CA VAL A 121 6.64 -5.37 -9.07
C VAL A 121 6.90 -6.30 -10.26
N GLY A 122 6.20 -7.43 -10.33
CA GLY A 122 6.39 -8.45 -11.37
C GLY A 122 7.65 -9.29 -11.17
N ARG A 123 7.79 -10.33 -12.00
CA ARG A 123 8.99 -11.17 -12.05
C ARG A 123 10.12 -10.42 -12.78
N LYS A 124 10.99 -9.75 -12.02
CA LYS A 124 12.23 -9.20 -12.58
C LYS A 124 13.13 -10.37 -13.00
N ALA A 125 13.55 -10.41 -14.26
CA ALA A 125 14.55 -11.39 -14.69
C ALA A 125 15.83 -11.14 -13.87
N LYS A 126 16.29 -12.16 -13.13
CA LYS A 126 17.46 -12.10 -12.23
C LYS A 126 18.79 -11.80 -12.98
N SER A 127 18.75 -11.72 -14.30
CA SER A 127 19.86 -11.33 -15.16
C SER A 127 19.33 -10.50 -16.34
N LEU A 128 18.78 -9.31 -16.07
CA LEU A 128 18.82 -8.28 -17.10
C LEU A 128 20.26 -7.81 -17.17
N ASP A 129 20.90 -8.02 -18.31
CA ASP A 129 22.23 -7.51 -18.61
C ASP A 129 22.34 -6.05 -18.15
N LYS A 130 23.45 -5.68 -17.49
CA LYS A 130 23.67 -4.33 -16.93
C LYS A 130 23.48 -3.25 -17.99
N SER A 131 23.68 -3.59 -19.27
CA SER A 131 23.39 -2.72 -20.41
C SER A 131 21.91 -2.31 -20.50
N ILE A 132 20.98 -3.23 -20.25
CA ILE A 132 19.52 -3.01 -20.35
C ILE A 132 19.04 -2.10 -19.22
N VAL A 133 19.55 -2.27 -18.00
CA VAL A 133 19.21 -1.40 -16.86
C VAL A 133 19.71 0.02 -17.09
N LYS A 134 20.96 0.19 -17.55
CA LYS A 134 21.50 1.52 -17.92
C LYS A 134 20.69 2.17 -19.04
N ASN A 135 20.28 1.40 -20.06
CA ASN A 135 19.47 1.92 -21.16
C ASN A 135 18.06 2.33 -20.69
N MET A 136 17.46 1.60 -19.75
CA MET A 136 16.16 1.98 -19.17
C MET A 136 16.25 3.24 -18.29
N GLU A 137 17.30 3.36 -17.46
CA GLU A 137 17.52 4.57 -16.65
C GLU A 137 17.81 5.80 -17.52
N ALA A 138 18.61 5.65 -18.58
CA ALA A 138 18.86 6.70 -19.55
C ALA A 138 17.56 7.13 -20.26
N LYS A 139 16.76 6.17 -20.75
CA LYS A 139 15.44 6.47 -21.34
C LYS A 139 14.50 7.16 -20.36
N LYS A 140 14.49 6.75 -19.09
CA LYS A 140 13.63 7.37 -18.07
C LYS A 140 14.01 8.83 -17.81
N LYS A 141 15.31 9.12 -17.69
CA LYS A 141 15.83 10.50 -17.56
C LYS A 141 15.52 11.36 -18.78
N GLU A 142 15.63 10.79 -19.97
CA GLU A 142 15.28 11.50 -21.22
C GLU A 142 13.78 11.81 -21.28
N LEU A 143 12.93 10.87 -20.86
CA LEU A 143 11.48 11.07 -20.79
C LEU A 143 11.09 12.14 -19.76
N GLU A 144 11.77 12.19 -18.62
CA GLU A 144 11.55 13.21 -17.58
C GLU A 144 11.96 14.60 -18.08
N LYS A 145 13.15 14.74 -18.70
CA LYS A 145 13.58 16.01 -19.33
C LYS A 145 12.61 16.49 -20.41
N ASN A 146 12.12 15.58 -21.26
CA ASN A 146 11.14 15.94 -22.29
C ASN A 146 9.80 16.39 -21.70
N LYS A 147 9.38 15.84 -20.56
CA LYS A 147 8.17 16.31 -19.86
C LYS A 147 8.35 17.70 -19.26
N GLU A 148 9.51 17.97 -18.67
CA GLU A 148 9.84 19.30 -18.12
C GLU A 148 9.88 20.36 -19.21
N ALA A 149 10.59 20.11 -20.31
CA ALA A 149 10.66 21.02 -21.45
C ALA A 149 9.27 21.27 -22.07
N LYS A 150 8.42 20.24 -22.16
CA LYS A 150 7.05 20.38 -22.67
C LYS A 150 6.15 21.19 -21.72
N LYS A 151 6.38 21.12 -20.41
CA LYS A 151 5.66 21.90 -19.39
C LYS A 151 6.09 23.37 -19.43
N GLU A 152 7.37 23.63 -19.63
CA GLU A 152 7.92 24.98 -19.78
C GLU A 152 7.39 25.66 -21.04
N ASN A 153 7.44 24.98 -22.19
CA ASN A 153 6.85 25.48 -23.44
C ASN A 153 5.34 25.75 -23.35
N ARG A 154 4.61 24.97 -22.54
CA ARG A 154 3.18 25.21 -22.34
C ARG A 154 2.94 26.49 -21.54
N LYS A 155 3.72 26.73 -20.48
CA LYS A 155 3.63 27.96 -19.68
C LYS A 155 3.99 29.21 -20.48
N THR A 156 5.07 29.15 -21.26
CA THR A 156 5.48 30.29 -22.11
C THR A 156 4.41 30.60 -23.16
N LYS A 157 3.81 29.57 -23.76
CA LYS A 157 2.70 29.74 -24.70
C LYS A 157 1.46 30.38 -24.05
N GLU A 158 1.08 29.93 -22.86
CA GLU A 158 -0.06 30.50 -22.11
C GLU A 158 0.18 32.00 -21.82
N SER A 159 1.40 32.39 -21.45
CA SER A 159 1.79 33.81 -21.26
C SER A 159 1.65 34.63 -22.55
N LEU A 160 2.16 34.11 -23.67
CA LEU A 160 2.08 34.80 -24.97
C LEU A 160 0.64 34.99 -25.45
N GLU A 161 -0.24 34.02 -25.17
CA GLU A 161 -1.67 34.12 -25.49
C GLU A 161 -2.38 35.20 -24.65
N GLU A 162 -1.99 35.38 -23.40
CA GLU A 162 -2.49 36.45 -22.54
C GLU A 162 -1.98 37.83 -23.00
N GLU A 163 -0.70 37.95 -23.32
CA GLU A 163 -0.10 39.17 -23.85
C GLU A 163 -0.73 39.58 -25.18
N LEU A 164 -1.01 38.62 -26.07
CA LEU A 164 -1.70 38.87 -27.33
C LEU A 164 -3.11 39.44 -27.07
N LYS A 165 -3.87 38.86 -26.15
CA LYS A 165 -5.20 39.37 -25.77
C LYS A 165 -5.10 40.79 -25.21
N GLN A 166 -4.07 41.07 -24.42
CA GLN A 166 -3.85 42.41 -23.86
C GLN A 166 -3.51 43.43 -24.95
N ALA A 167 -2.59 43.10 -25.86
CA ALA A 167 -2.22 43.98 -26.98
C ALA A 167 -3.41 44.32 -27.87
N ILE A 168 -4.33 43.36 -28.11
CA ILE A 168 -5.58 43.60 -28.85
C ILE A 168 -6.50 44.55 -28.08
N ARG A 169 -6.65 44.38 -26.75
CA ARG A 169 -7.48 45.27 -25.91
C ARG A 169 -6.96 46.70 -25.86
N GLU A 170 -5.64 46.86 -25.92
CA GLU A 170 -4.96 48.16 -25.90
C GLU A 170 -4.75 48.75 -27.31
N GLU A 171 -5.32 48.13 -28.35
CA GLU A 171 -5.20 48.56 -29.75
C GLU A 171 -3.75 48.61 -30.28
N ARG A 172 -2.82 47.87 -29.65
CA ARG A 172 -1.42 47.71 -30.08
C ARG A 172 -1.29 46.63 -31.15
N TYR A 173 -1.81 46.90 -32.35
CA TYR A 173 -1.93 45.89 -33.41
C TYR A 173 -0.59 45.40 -33.99
N GLU A 174 0.46 46.23 -33.99
CA GLU A 174 1.79 45.80 -34.44
C GLU A 174 2.42 44.77 -33.50
N ASP A 175 2.28 44.97 -32.19
CA ASP A 175 2.75 44.02 -31.17
C ASP A 175 1.93 42.73 -31.20
N ALA A 176 0.60 42.86 -31.37
CA ALA A 176 -0.29 41.71 -31.54
C ALA A 176 0.08 40.84 -32.76
N ALA A 177 0.50 41.45 -33.87
CA ALA A 177 0.96 40.71 -35.04
C ALA A 177 2.24 39.91 -34.74
N LYS A 178 3.22 40.49 -34.02
CA LYS A 178 4.45 39.81 -33.61
C LYS A 178 4.16 38.63 -32.68
N LEU A 179 3.36 38.84 -31.63
CA LEU A 179 2.98 37.81 -30.66
C LEU A 179 2.23 36.64 -31.33
N ARG A 180 1.32 36.95 -32.27
CA ARG A 180 0.62 35.91 -33.05
C ARG A 180 1.59 35.05 -33.86
N ASP A 181 2.56 35.67 -34.52
CA ASP A 181 3.52 34.95 -35.36
C ASP A 181 4.50 34.10 -34.51
N GLU A 182 4.83 34.55 -33.29
CA GLU A 182 5.57 33.74 -32.32
C GLU A 182 4.78 32.52 -31.83
N ILE A 183 3.49 32.69 -31.52
CA ILE A 183 2.60 31.57 -31.14
C ILE A 183 2.48 30.56 -32.29
N LYS A 184 2.36 31.03 -33.54
CA LYS A 184 2.33 30.15 -34.73
C LYS A 184 3.63 29.35 -34.88
N LYS A 185 4.79 30.00 -34.73
CA LYS A 185 6.10 29.33 -34.75
C LYS A 185 6.20 28.25 -33.67
N MET A 186 5.69 28.51 -32.46
CA MET A 186 5.68 27.52 -31.38
C MET A 186 4.73 26.33 -31.64
N ASN A 187 3.63 26.53 -32.39
CA ASN A 187 2.70 25.46 -32.76
C ASN A 187 3.19 24.60 -33.93
N GLY A 188 4.19 25.06 -34.69
CA GLY A 188 4.65 24.37 -35.89
C GLY A 188 3.72 24.52 -37.09
N ASP A 189 2.78 25.47 -37.04
CA ASP A 189 1.89 25.80 -38.14
C ASP A 189 2.69 26.63 -39.16
N LYS A 190 3.07 26.00 -40.28
CA LYS A 190 3.69 26.67 -41.43
C LYS A 190 2.70 27.56 -42.18
#